data_AF-A0AAF0Y7P3-F1
#
_entry.id   AF-A0AAF0Y7P3-F1
#
_cell.length_a   1.000
_cell.length_b   1.000
_cell.length_c   1.000
_cell.angle_alpha   90.00
_cell.angle_beta   90.00
_cell.angle_gamma   90.00
#
_symmetry.space_group_name_H-M   'P 1'
#
loop_
_entity.id
_entity.type
_entity.pdbx_description
1 polymer ?
#
loop_
_entity_poly.entity_id
_entity_poly.type
_entity_poly.pdbx_seq_one_letter_code
_entity_poly.pdbx_strand_id
1 'polypeptide(L)'
;MRPTRRTFSAPPGEMELLASVSRSGGLEDGGDALKDLDVQRRFRTYIDERIHRHHIEHPPGSGSEGELESLQSLVLLFRKLREGVVASHRLDDFAIEVFESSVQYAVHARNAPQLLSALSGLVPGLYLAVDAEKARIAKHGADGGEGTPNGRTAPANGTSAPMSTPNTLDDSPPLTPTAPSPPSPHPNNRTHFASLLLLYHLVHSPREVYHATYVALALPPRRRPSAPPFVDPAQLEFARTAAKAMAPESFDPLLFSRLVGGHADRNLGAADEPADALERALLAWASPKIRATAGALLKRAYTGTSVDWAAKLLCMEGSRGERGVHLWAMANGVVVDDAGWVKLR
;
A
#
# COMPACT_ATOMS: atom_id res chain seq x y z
N MET A 1 10.73 -23.29 -47.41
CA MET A 1 9.59 -22.66 -46.71
C MET A 1 9.45 -23.31 -45.34
N ARG A 2 9.64 -22.57 -44.24
CA ARG A 2 9.42 -23.10 -42.88
C ARG A 2 7.91 -23.07 -42.57
N PRO A 3 7.29 -24.19 -42.16
CA PRO A 3 5.88 -24.19 -41.79
C PRO A 3 5.67 -23.34 -40.54
N THR A 4 4.92 -22.23 -40.68
CA THR A 4 4.38 -21.47 -39.55
C THR A 4 3.40 -22.36 -38.80
N ARG A 5 3.84 -22.97 -37.69
CA ARG A 5 2.96 -23.58 -36.71
C ARG A 5 2.10 -22.47 -36.11
N ARG A 6 0.84 -22.39 -36.53
CA ARG A 6 -0.19 -21.66 -35.77
C ARG A 6 -0.38 -22.42 -34.47
N THR A 7 0.19 -21.91 -33.40
CA THR A 7 -0.17 -22.33 -32.04
C THR A 7 -1.58 -21.81 -31.77
N PHE A 8 -2.57 -22.70 -31.84
CA PHE A 8 -3.91 -22.39 -31.36
C PHE A 8 -3.82 -22.21 -29.84
N SER A 9 -4.08 -21.00 -29.35
CA SER A 9 -4.30 -20.77 -27.92
C SER A 9 -5.48 -21.62 -27.46
N ALA A 10 -5.38 -22.19 -26.26
CA ALA A 10 -6.54 -22.76 -25.59
C ALA A 10 -7.66 -21.69 -25.49
N PRO A 11 -8.94 -22.08 -25.55
CA PRO A 11 -10.04 -21.15 -25.36
C PRO A 11 -9.92 -20.48 -23.97
N PRO A 12 -10.25 -19.18 -23.85
CA PRO A 12 -10.19 -18.47 -22.58
C PRO A 12 -11.14 -19.12 -21.57
N GLY A 13 -10.66 -19.28 -20.34
CA GLY A 13 -11.46 -19.87 -19.25
C GLY A 13 -12.61 -18.95 -18.81
N GLU A 14 -13.62 -19.52 -18.16
CA GLU A 14 -14.79 -18.79 -17.64
C GLU A 14 -14.40 -17.53 -16.84
N MET A 15 -13.42 -17.65 -15.94
CA MET A 15 -12.94 -16.53 -15.11
C MET A 15 -12.28 -15.42 -15.92
N GLU A 16 -11.67 -15.72 -17.06
CA GLU A 16 -11.02 -14.72 -17.92
C GLU A 16 -12.06 -13.87 -18.66
N LEU A 17 -13.19 -14.49 -19.01
CA LEU A 17 -14.32 -13.88 -19.70
C LEU A 17 -15.20 -13.02 -18.79
N LEU A 18 -15.00 -13.07 -17.47
CA LEU A 18 -15.73 -12.20 -16.54
C LEU A 18 -15.48 -10.72 -16.88
N ALA A 19 -16.56 -10.03 -17.23
CA ALA A 19 -16.56 -8.61 -17.52
C ALA A 19 -16.28 -7.81 -16.24
N SER A 20 -15.62 -6.67 -16.38
CA SER A 20 -15.52 -5.69 -15.29
C SER A 20 -16.90 -5.08 -15.03
N VAL A 21 -17.26 -4.88 -13.76
CA VAL A 21 -18.54 -4.28 -13.35
C VAL A 21 -18.78 -2.92 -14.02
N SER A 22 -17.73 -2.11 -14.24
CA SER A 22 -17.87 -0.80 -14.87
C SER A 22 -18.32 -0.82 -16.34
N ARG A 23 -18.20 -1.98 -17.03
CA ARG A 23 -18.49 -2.07 -18.48
C ARG A 23 -19.83 -2.69 -18.79
N SER A 24 -20.43 -3.44 -17.88
CA SER A 24 -21.64 -4.21 -18.14
C SER A 24 -22.94 -3.39 -18.09
N GLY A 25 -22.88 -2.14 -17.58
CA GLY A 25 -24.04 -1.23 -17.54
C GLY A 25 -25.27 -1.79 -16.80
N GLY A 26 -25.14 -2.91 -16.08
CA GLY A 26 -26.24 -3.62 -15.43
C GLY A 26 -27.27 -4.26 -16.38
N LEU A 27 -27.04 -4.28 -17.69
CA LEU A 27 -28.02 -4.75 -18.69
C LEU A 27 -27.69 -6.12 -19.28
N GLU A 28 -26.41 -6.53 -19.23
CA GLU A 28 -25.99 -7.83 -19.75
C GLU A 28 -26.13 -8.93 -18.69
N ASP A 29 -26.65 -10.08 -19.12
CA ASP A 29 -26.85 -11.29 -18.32
C ASP A 29 -25.46 -11.85 -17.93
N GLY A 30 -24.98 -11.48 -16.73
CA GLY A 30 -23.61 -11.76 -16.24
C GLY A 30 -22.80 -10.53 -15.84
N GLY A 31 -23.31 -9.32 -16.12
CA GLY A 31 -22.66 -8.05 -15.81
C GLY A 31 -22.42 -7.76 -14.33
N ASP A 32 -23.16 -8.45 -13.46
CA ASP A 32 -23.13 -8.29 -12.01
C ASP A 32 -22.51 -9.50 -11.28
N ALA A 33 -21.94 -10.48 -12.00
CA ALA A 33 -21.42 -11.71 -11.40
C ALA A 33 -20.37 -11.44 -10.32
N LEU A 34 -19.52 -10.41 -10.48
CA LEU A 34 -18.50 -10.03 -9.48
C LEU A 34 -19.06 -9.34 -8.23
N LYS A 35 -20.37 -9.05 -8.15
CA LYS A 35 -21.01 -8.62 -6.90
C LYS A 35 -21.24 -9.78 -5.93
N ASP A 36 -21.28 -11.00 -6.45
CA ASP A 36 -21.42 -12.20 -5.62
C ASP A 36 -20.13 -12.52 -4.86
N LEU A 37 -20.25 -12.78 -3.56
CA LEU A 37 -19.11 -12.96 -2.66
C LEU A 37 -18.32 -14.25 -2.96
N ASP A 38 -19.00 -15.30 -3.43
CA ASP A 38 -18.37 -16.57 -3.77
C ASP A 38 -17.67 -16.48 -5.12
N VAL A 39 -18.25 -15.78 -6.10
CA VAL A 39 -17.58 -15.44 -7.36
C VAL A 39 -16.30 -14.64 -7.10
N GLN A 40 -16.34 -13.65 -6.20
CA GLN A 40 -15.13 -12.89 -5.82
C GLN A 40 -14.02 -13.78 -5.26
N ARG A 41 -14.36 -14.74 -4.39
CA ARG A 41 -13.38 -15.68 -3.81
C ARG A 41 -12.78 -16.59 -4.88
N ARG A 42 -13.60 -17.15 -5.77
CA ARG A 42 -13.12 -17.96 -6.90
C ARG A 42 -12.25 -17.14 -7.86
N PHE A 43 -12.62 -15.88 -8.11
CA PHE A 43 -11.82 -14.97 -8.92
C PHE A 43 -10.48 -14.63 -8.26
N ARG A 44 -10.43 -14.50 -6.93
CA ARG A 44 -9.17 -14.34 -6.19
C ARG A 44 -8.25 -15.56 -6.37
N THR A 45 -8.78 -16.78 -6.23
CA THR A 45 -8.03 -18.01 -6.48
C THR A 45 -7.48 -18.07 -7.90
N TYR A 46 -8.28 -17.66 -8.90
CA TYR A 46 -7.80 -17.54 -10.28
C TYR A 46 -6.64 -16.53 -10.42
N ILE A 47 -6.69 -15.40 -9.71
CA ILE A 47 -5.57 -14.45 -9.68
C ILE A 47 -4.33 -15.08 -9.04
N ASP A 48 -4.48 -15.86 -7.96
CA ASP A 48 -3.35 -16.54 -7.30
C ASP A 48 -2.67 -17.56 -8.23
N GLU A 49 -3.44 -18.30 -9.01
CA GLU A 49 -2.89 -19.19 -10.05
C GLU A 49 -2.10 -18.42 -11.12
N ARG A 50 -2.59 -17.23 -11.52
CA ARG A 50 -1.90 -16.35 -12.47
C ARG A 50 -0.61 -15.78 -11.88
N ILE A 51 -0.63 -15.39 -10.61
CA ILE A 51 0.55 -14.95 -9.85
C ILE A 51 1.60 -16.06 -9.80
N HIS A 52 1.18 -17.28 -9.45
CA HIS A 52 2.07 -18.43 -9.37
C HIS A 52 2.74 -18.71 -10.73
N ARG A 53 1.96 -18.69 -11.81
CA ARG A 53 2.49 -18.84 -13.18
C ARG A 53 3.47 -17.72 -13.54
N HIS A 54 3.14 -16.47 -13.20
CA HIS A 54 4.02 -15.33 -13.41
C HIS A 54 5.39 -15.56 -12.77
N HIS A 55 5.44 -16.00 -11.50
CA HIS A 55 6.70 -16.24 -10.80
C HIS A 55 7.51 -17.42 -11.35
N ILE A 56 6.86 -18.42 -11.95
CA ILE A 56 7.55 -19.52 -12.64
C ILE A 56 8.18 -19.03 -13.95
N GLU A 57 7.42 -18.29 -14.75
CA GLU A 57 7.85 -17.82 -16.08
C GLU A 57 8.85 -16.66 -15.99
N HIS A 58 8.73 -15.83 -14.96
CA HIS A 58 9.50 -14.60 -14.77
C HIS A 58 10.09 -14.60 -13.35
N PRO A 59 11.24 -15.26 -13.11
CA PRO A 59 11.88 -15.23 -11.81
C PRO A 59 12.26 -13.79 -11.44
N PRO A 60 12.24 -13.45 -10.13
CA PRO A 60 12.48 -12.09 -9.66
C PRO A 60 13.82 -11.56 -10.14
N GLY A 61 13.81 -10.33 -10.67
CA GLY A 61 15.01 -9.66 -11.20
C GLY A 61 15.30 -9.95 -12.67
N SER A 62 14.42 -10.66 -13.39
CA SER A 62 14.57 -10.82 -14.84
C SER A 62 14.58 -9.46 -15.55
N GLY A 63 13.78 -8.51 -15.07
CA GLY A 63 13.66 -7.17 -15.65
C GLY A 63 13.24 -7.19 -17.11
N SER A 64 12.61 -8.28 -17.56
CA SER A 64 12.23 -8.47 -18.96
C SER A 64 10.97 -7.70 -19.29
N GLU A 65 10.80 -7.34 -20.56
CA GLU A 65 9.58 -6.67 -21.04
C GLU A 65 8.34 -7.56 -20.79
N GLY A 66 8.48 -8.88 -20.98
CA GLY A 66 7.42 -9.86 -20.68
C GLY A 66 7.03 -9.93 -19.20
N GLU A 67 7.97 -9.74 -18.26
CA GLU A 67 7.66 -9.65 -16.83
C GLU A 67 6.73 -8.46 -16.55
N LEU A 68 7.04 -7.30 -17.14
CA LEU A 68 6.24 -6.09 -16.96
C LEU A 68 4.84 -6.22 -17.57
N GLU A 69 4.73 -6.80 -18.78
CA GLU A 69 3.43 -7.07 -19.43
C GLU A 69 2.57 -8.02 -18.59
N SER A 70 3.19 -9.07 -18.05
CA SER A 70 2.53 -10.05 -17.19
C SER A 70 2.03 -9.41 -15.88
N LEU A 71 2.85 -8.54 -15.24
CA LEU A 71 2.44 -7.76 -14.07
C LEU A 71 1.30 -6.79 -14.40
N GLN A 72 1.33 -6.12 -15.56
CA GLN A 72 0.23 -5.25 -15.99
C GLN A 72 -1.07 -6.02 -16.17
N SER A 73 -1.01 -7.25 -16.71
CA SER A 73 -2.17 -8.15 -16.79
C SER A 73 -2.75 -8.46 -15.41
N LEU A 74 -1.90 -8.78 -14.42
CA LEU A 74 -2.32 -9.01 -13.03
C LEU A 74 -3.00 -7.78 -12.41
N VAL A 75 -2.44 -6.59 -12.62
CA VAL A 75 -3.03 -5.33 -12.13
C VAL A 75 -4.44 -5.10 -12.69
N LEU A 76 -4.69 -5.47 -13.95
CA LEU A 76 -6.04 -5.38 -14.54
C LEU A 76 -7.02 -6.37 -13.89
N LEU A 77 -6.58 -7.58 -13.54
CA LEU A 77 -7.41 -8.54 -12.82
C LEU A 77 -7.76 -8.02 -11.41
N PHE A 78 -6.78 -7.51 -10.66
CA PHE A 78 -7.04 -6.89 -9.37
C PHE A 78 -7.98 -5.70 -9.45
N ARG A 79 -7.89 -4.87 -10.50
CA ARG A 79 -8.85 -3.79 -10.74
C ARG A 79 -10.26 -4.34 -10.88
N LYS A 80 -10.48 -5.39 -11.70
CA LYS A 80 -11.81 -6.02 -11.85
C LYS A 80 -12.35 -6.49 -10.49
N LEU A 81 -11.51 -7.16 -9.70
CA LEU A 81 -11.91 -7.67 -8.39
C LEU A 81 -12.26 -6.52 -7.42
N ARG A 82 -11.45 -5.45 -7.37
CA ARG A 82 -11.74 -4.26 -6.55
C ARG A 82 -13.06 -3.60 -6.93
N GLU A 83 -13.37 -3.49 -8.22
CA GLU A 83 -14.67 -2.98 -8.69
C GLU A 83 -15.83 -3.85 -8.16
N GLY A 84 -15.70 -5.18 -8.19
CA GLY A 84 -16.69 -6.11 -7.60
C GLY A 84 -16.85 -5.98 -6.08
N VAL A 85 -15.73 -5.86 -5.35
CA VAL A 85 -15.72 -5.64 -3.89
C VAL A 85 -16.44 -4.34 -3.53
N VAL A 86 -16.17 -3.25 -4.26
CA VAL A 86 -16.84 -1.96 -4.03
C VAL A 86 -18.33 -2.04 -4.37
N ALA A 87 -18.67 -2.65 -5.51
CA ALA A 87 -20.05 -2.76 -5.98
C ALA A 87 -20.94 -3.66 -5.10
N SER A 88 -20.34 -4.60 -4.38
CA SER A 88 -21.02 -5.45 -3.40
C SER A 88 -21.09 -4.84 -1.99
N HIS A 89 -20.52 -3.65 -1.79
CA HIS A 89 -20.39 -3.00 -0.48
C HIS A 89 -19.74 -3.90 0.58
N ARG A 90 -18.80 -4.75 0.17
CA ARG A 90 -18.15 -5.71 1.05
C ARG A 90 -17.17 -5.01 1.99
N LEU A 91 -17.37 -5.16 3.29
CA LEU A 91 -16.56 -4.56 4.36
C LEU A 91 -16.02 -5.64 5.30
N ASP A 92 -15.07 -6.43 4.82
CA ASP A 92 -14.42 -7.49 5.59
C ASP A 92 -12.90 -7.54 5.31
N ASP A 93 -12.23 -8.49 5.95
CA ASP A 93 -10.78 -8.64 5.80
C ASP A 93 -10.36 -9.05 4.38
N PHE A 94 -11.24 -9.72 3.63
CA PHE A 94 -11.00 -10.04 2.23
C PHE A 94 -10.93 -8.77 1.38
N ALA A 95 -11.82 -7.81 1.62
CA ALA A 95 -11.76 -6.52 0.92
C ALA A 95 -10.41 -5.82 1.15
N ILE A 96 -9.92 -5.82 2.39
CA ILE A 96 -8.59 -5.28 2.72
C ILE A 96 -7.50 -6.02 1.94
N GLU A 97 -7.46 -7.34 2.03
CA GLU A 97 -6.45 -8.20 1.39
C GLU A 97 -6.38 -8.00 -0.14
N VAL A 98 -7.54 -7.88 -0.81
CA VAL A 98 -7.63 -7.59 -2.25
C VAL A 98 -7.00 -6.23 -2.58
N PHE A 99 -7.30 -5.20 -1.79
CA PHE A 99 -6.77 -3.85 -2.00
C PHE A 99 -5.26 -3.78 -1.72
N GLU A 100 -4.81 -4.39 -0.63
CA GLU A 100 -3.39 -4.49 -0.28
C GLU A 100 -2.60 -5.19 -1.39
N SER A 101 -3.05 -6.37 -1.83
CA SER A 101 -2.43 -7.10 -2.96
C SER A 101 -2.42 -6.27 -4.24
N SER A 102 -3.52 -5.57 -4.55
CA SER A 102 -3.58 -4.70 -5.72
C SER A 102 -2.55 -3.57 -5.69
N VAL A 103 -2.24 -3.02 -4.50
CA VAL A 103 -1.20 -2.00 -4.34
C VAL A 103 0.18 -2.61 -4.63
N GLN A 104 0.48 -3.77 -4.08
CA GLN A 104 1.77 -4.45 -4.26
C GLN A 104 2.07 -4.67 -5.75
N TYR A 105 1.12 -5.27 -6.48
CA TYR A 105 1.30 -5.53 -7.91
C TYR A 105 1.32 -4.24 -8.74
N ALA A 106 0.59 -3.19 -8.34
CA ALA A 106 0.66 -1.90 -9.03
C ALA A 106 2.04 -1.23 -8.86
N VAL A 107 2.71 -1.40 -7.71
CA VAL A 107 4.09 -0.95 -7.49
C VAL A 107 5.06 -1.75 -8.37
N HIS A 108 4.96 -3.08 -8.39
CA HIS A 108 5.83 -3.89 -9.24
C HIS A 108 5.64 -3.61 -10.74
N ALA A 109 4.39 -3.41 -11.17
CA ALA A 109 4.04 -3.08 -12.56
C ALA A 109 4.34 -1.62 -12.97
N ARG A 110 4.84 -0.78 -12.05
CA ARG A 110 5.04 0.66 -12.26
C ARG A 110 3.79 1.39 -12.76
N ASN A 111 2.61 0.99 -12.28
CA ASN A 111 1.34 1.51 -12.76
C ASN A 111 0.76 2.55 -11.79
N ALA A 112 1.22 3.80 -11.91
CA ALA A 112 0.84 4.89 -11.02
C ALA A 112 -0.68 5.16 -10.93
N PRO A 113 -1.47 5.14 -12.03
CA PRO A 113 -2.93 5.34 -11.94
C PRO A 113 -3.64 4.24 -11.14
N GLN A 114 -3.27 2.98 -11.35
CA GLN A 114 -3.88 1.86 -10.63
C GLN A 114 -3.46 1.83 -9.17
N LEU A 115 -2.21 2.19 -8.89
CA LEU A 115 -1.68 2.35 -7.53
C LEU A 115 -2.48 3.38 -6.73
N LEU A 116 -2.67 4.59 -7.27
CA LEU A 116 -3.45 5.64 -6.60
C LEU A 116 -4.90 5.21 -6.37
N SER A 117 -5.53 4.59 -7.36
CA SER A 117 -6.89 4.07 -7.23
C SER A 117 -7.02 3.03 -6.11
N ALA A 118 -6.00 2.19 -5.92
CA ALA A 118 -6.00 1.20 -4.84
C ALA A 118 -5.76 1.87 -3.48
N LEU A 119 -4.74 2.72 -3.38
CA LEU A 119 -4.40 3.40 -2.13
C LEU A 119 -5.51 4.33 -1.64
N SER A 120 -6.19 5.07 -2.52
CA SER A 120 -7.27 5.99 -2.12
C SER A 120 -8.54 5.29 -1.66
N GLY A 121 -8.83 4.10 -2.20
CA GLY A 121 -9.92 3.26 -1.70
C GLY A 121 -9.58 2.59 -0.36
N LEU A 122 -8.30 2.24 -0.15
CA LEU A 122 -7.83 1.56 1.05
C LEU A 122 -7.65 2.52 2.25
N VAL A 123 -6.91 3.62 2.05
CA VAL A 123 -6.42 4.50 3.12
C VAL A 123 -7.08 5.90 3.05
N PRO A 124 -7.69 6.41 4.13
CA PRO A 124 -8.06 5.70 5.35
C PRO A 124 -9.40 4.94 5.23
N GLY A 125 -10.09 5.08 4.09
CA GLY A 125 -11.51 4.74 3.92
C GLY A 125 -11.89 3.32 4.32
N LEU A 126 -11.39 2.31 3.60
CA LEU A 126 -11.76 0.92 3.83
C LEU A 126 -11.35 0.43 5.23
N TYR A 127 -10.16 0.78 5.70
CA TYR A 127 -9.72 0.40 7.05
C TYR A 127 -10.66 0.92 8.15
N LEU A 128 -11.05 2.20 8.07
CA LEU A 128 -11.98 2.79 9.05
C LEU A 128 -13.39 2.19 8.95
N ALA A 129 -13.85 1.88 7.73
CA ALA A 129 -15.15 1.27 7.51
C ALA A 129 -15.23 -0.14 8.12
N VAL A 130 -14.19 -0.96 7.92
CA VAL A 130 -14.11 -2.31 8.51
C VAL A 130 -14.05 -2.26 10.04
N ASP A 131 -13.31 -1.32 10.63
CA ASP A 131 -13.29 -1.14 12.08
C ASP A 131 -14.66 -0.79 12.65
N ALA A 132 -15.36 0.14 12.00
CA ALA A 132 -16.69 0.55 12.41
C ALA A 132 -17.68 -0.63 12.37
N GLU A 133 -17.59 -1.47 11.34
CA GLU A 133 -18.44 -2.65 11.21
C GLU A 133 -18.12 -3.71 12.26
N LYS A 134 -16.83 -3.99 12.52
CA LYS A 134 -16.41 -4.90 13.60
C LYS A 134 -16.90 -4.42 14.97
N ALA A 135 -16.79 -3.12 15.25
CA ALA A 135 -17.30 -2.54 16.49
C ALA A 135 -18.84 -2.63 16.59
N ARG A 136 -19.56 -2.53 15.47
CA ARG A 136 -21.02 -2.70 15.42
C ARG A 136 -21.41 -4.13 15.76
N ILE A 137 -20.75 -5.13 15.14
CA ILE A 137 -21.01 -6.56 15.40
C ILE A 137 -20.73 -6.91 16.87
N ALA A 138 -19.62 -6.42 17.43
CA ALA A 138 -19.27 -6.67 18.84
C ALA A 138 -20.33 -6.15 19.83
N LYS A 139 -20.92 -4.98 19.57
CA LYS A 139 -21.98 -4.41 20.41
C LYS A 139 -23.28 -5.22 20.36
N HIS A 140 -23.68 -5.69 19.18
CA HIS A 140 -24.90 -6.49 19.03
C HIS A 140 -24.73 -7.91 19.59
N GLY A 141 -23.52 -8.48 19.51
CA GLY A 141 -23.22 -9.79 20.09
C GLY A 141 -23.22 -9.80 21.62
N ALA A 142 -22.92 -8.68 22.28
CA ALA A 142 -22.92 -8.57 23.74
C ALA A 142 -24.34 -8.48 24.35
N ASP A 143 -25.30 -7.90 23.62
CA ASP A 143 -26.65 -7.61 24.12
C ASP A 143 -27.62 -8.81 23.93
N GLY A 144 -27.29 -9.76 23.05
CA GLY A 144 -28.13 -10.92 22.73
C GLY A 144 -27.95 -12.15 23.65
N GLY A 145 -27.13 -12.06 24.71
CA GLY A 145 -26.71 -13.19 25.54
C GLY A 145 -27.55 -13.50 26.80
N GLU A 146 -28.46 -12.61 27.22
CA GLU A 146 -29.29 -12.81 28.44
C GLU A 146 -30.76 -13.11 28.10
N GLY A 147 -30.99 -14.02 27.17
CA GLY A 147 -32.30 -14.65 26.96
C GLY A 147 -32.46 -15.90 27.82
N THR A 148 -32.68 -15.73 29.12
CA THR A 148 -33.02 -16.85 30.03
C THR A 148 -34.32 -17.52 29.56
N PRO A 149 -34.37 -18.85 29.32
CA PRO A 149 -35.62 -19.54 29.03
C PRO A 149 -36.28 -19.94 30.36
N ASN A 150 -37.11 -19.07 30.92
CA ASN A 150 -38.10 -19.44 31.95
C ASN A 150 -39.43 -18.83 31.49
N GLY A 151 -40.49 -19.59 31.17
CA GLY A 151 -41.05 -20.66 31.97
C GLY A 151 -42.45 -20.20 32.38
N ARG A 152 -43.48 -20.73 31.71
CA ARG A 152 -44.89 -20.53 32.06
C ARG A 152 -45.12 -20.85 33.54
N THR A 153 -45.79 -19.97 34.28
CA THR A 153 -46.88 -20.29 35.24
C THR A 153 -47.56 -19.02 35.75
N ALA A 154 -48.80 -19.19 36.22
CA ALA A 154 -49.91 -18.24 36.32
C ALA A 154 -49.92 -17.39 37.63
N PRO A 155 -50.93 -16.52 37.87
CA PRO A 155 -50.85 -15.37 38.79
C PRO A 155 -51.42 -15.65 40.19
N ALA A 156 -50.96 -14.91 41.21
CA ALA A 156 -51.68 -14.71 42.46
C ALA A 156 -51.28 -13.40 43.19
N ASN A 157 -52.31 -12.77 43.76
CA ASN A 157 -52.36 -11.55 44.59
C ASN A 157 -51.39 -11.51 45.80
N GLY A 158 -51.11 -10.30 46.29
CA GLY A 158 -50.90 -10.09 47.73
C GLY A 158 -49.96 -8.93 48.15
N THR A 159 -50.57 -7.75 48.35
CA THR A 159 -50.34 -6.72 49.39
C THR A 159 -49.06 -6.71 50.27
N SER A 160 -48.50 -5.50 50.45
CA SER A 160 -47.98 -4.85 51.71
C SER A 160 -46.56 -4.29 51.60
N ALA A 161 -46.43 -2.98 51.84
CA ALA A 161 -45.18 -2.24 52.16
C ALA A 161 -44.94 -2.23 53.70
N PRO A 162 -44.08 -1.37 54.31
CA PRO A 162 -42.75 -0.83 53.97
C PRO A 162 -41.72 -1.05 55.11
N MET A 163 -40.42 -0.75 54.93
CA MET A 163 -39.55 -0.16 55.98
C MET A 163 -38.17 0.27 55.45
N SER A 164 -37.61 1.28 56.10
CA SER A 164 -36.55 2.17 55.62
C SER A 164 -35.16 1.91 56.24
N THR A 165 -34.16 2.58 55.64
CA THR A 165 -32.82 3.04 56.14
C THR A 165 -31.63 2.05 56.09
N PRO A 166 -30.36 2.52 56.13
CA PRO A 166 -29.77 3.80 55.67
C PRO A 166 -28.45 3.65 54.85
N ASN A 167 -28.03 4.77 54.26
CA ASN A 167 -26.71 5.12 53.68
C ASN A 167 -25.48 4.27 54.06
N THR A 168 -24.68 3.94 53.05
CA THR A 168 -23.22 3.87 53.19
C THR A 168 -22.56 4.36 51.90
N LEU A 169 -21.66 5.32 52.05
CA LEU A 169 -20.73 5.81 51.03
C LEU A 169 -19.81 4.66 50.59
N ASP A 170 -19.58 4.49 49.29
CA ASP A 170 -18.24 4.65 48.70
C ASP A 170 -18.36 4.67 47.16
N ASP A 171 -17.75 5.69 46.56
CA ASP A 171 -17.94 6.12 45.18
C ASP A 171 -16.60 6.00 44.46
N SER A 172 -16.38 4.88 43.74
CA SER A 172 -15.42 4.75 42.63
C SER A 172 -15.55 3.35 41.99
N PRO A 173 -16.00 3.22 40.72
CA PRO A 173 -15.90 1.95 40.02
C PRO A 173 -14.42 1.68 39.67
N PRO A 174 -13.92 0.45 39.85
CA PRO A 174 -12.58 0.09 39.38
C PRO A 174 -12.55 0.19 37.85
N LEU A 175 -11.54 0.88 37.33
CA LEU A 175 -11.18 0.87 35.90
C LEU A 175 -11.06 -0.60 35.47
N THR A 176 -12.07 -1.08 34.74
CA THR A 176 -12.03 -2.40 34.12
C THR A 176 -10.84 -2.42 33.17
N PRO A 177 -9.90 -3.37 33.31
CA PRO A 177 -8.84 -3.53 32.34
C PRO A 177 -9.49 -3.84 31.00
N THR A 178 -9.29 -2.96 30.02
CA THR A 178 -9.73 -3.12 28.64
C THR A 178 -9.34 -4.52 28.19
N ALA A 179 -10.33 -5.41 28.04
CA ALA A 179 -10.09 -6.78 27.64
C ALA A 179 -9.32 -6.77 26.31
N PRO A 180 -8.22 -7.53 26.18
CA PRO A 180 -7.49 -7.61 24.93
C PRO A 180 -8.44 -8.16 23.87
N SER A 181 -8.72 -7.35 22.85
CA SER A 181 -9.50 -7.72 21.69
C SER A 181 -8.96 -9.05 21.12
N PRO A 182 -9.82 -9.99 20.71
CA PRO A 182 -9.37 -11.21 20.07
C PRO A 182 -8.47 -10.85 18.88
N PRO A 183 -7.33 -11.54 18.68
CA PRO A 183 -6.41 -11.24 17.60
C PRO A 183 -7.14 -11.42 16.27
N SER A 184 -7.35 -10.32 15.56
CA SER A 184 -7.86 -10.36 14.20
C SER A 184 -6.85 -11.13 13.34
N PRO A 185 -7.27 -12.09 12.51
CA PRO A 185 -6.37 -12.96 11.75
C PRO A 185 -5.53 -12.24 10.69
N HIS A 186 -5.83 -10.96 10.39
CA HIS A 186 -5.04 -10.14 9.47
C HIS A 186 -4.14 -9.14 10.21
N PRO A 187 -2.83 -9.08 9.87
CA PRO A 187 -1.91 -8.11 10.45
C PRO A 187 -2.36 -6.69 10.10
N ASN A 188 -2.25 -5.77 11.06
CA ASN A 188 -2.62 -4.38 10.84
C ASN A 188 -1.53 -3.67 10.02
N ASN A 189 -1.70 -3.64 8.69
CA ASN A 189 -0.75 -3.05 7.75
C ASN A 189 -0.99 -1.55 7.47
N ARG A 190 -1.88 -0.88 8.23
CA ARG A 190 -2.29 0.51 7.98
C ARG A 190 -1.13 1.48 7.84
N THR A 191 -0.16 1.36 8.72
CA THR A 191 1.04 2.19 8.74
C THR A 191 1.81 2.07 7.43
N HIS A 192 2.02 0.85 6.96
CA HIS A 192 2.73 0.57 5.71
C HIS A 192 1.99 1.17 4.50
N PHE A 193 0.68 0.93 4.38
CA PHE A 193 -0.08 1.47 3.25
C PHE A 193 -0.30 2.99 3.32
N ALA A 194 -0.35 3.58 4.52
CA ALA A 194 -0.32 5.03 4.70
C ALA A 194 1.00 5.64 4.25
N SER A 195 2.12 5.01 4.61
CA SER A 195 3.46 5.41 4.14
C SER A 195 3.56 5.32 2.61
N LEU A 196 3.07 4.24 1.98
CA LEU A 196 3.00 4.13 0.52
C LEU A 196 2.16 5.23 -0.15
N LEU A 197 1.02 5.62 0.43
CA LEU A 197 0.21 6.74 -0.08
C LEU A 197 0.96 8.07 0.00
N LEU A 198 1.69 8.31 1.09
CA LEU A 198 2.54 9.49 1.23
C LEU A 198 3.67 9.49 0.20
N LEU A 199 4.37 8.37 0.03
CA LEU A 199 5.42 8.22 -0.98
C LEU A 199 4.86 8.42 -2.39
N TYR A 200 3.67 7.91 -2.70
CA TYR A 200 3.02 8.16 -3.98
C TYR A 200 2.85 9.66 -4.24
N HIS A 201 2.30 10.41 -3.28
CA HIS A 201 2.13 11.85 -3.43
C HIS A 201 3.47 12.59 -3.51
N LEU A 202 4.49 12.13 -2.79
CA LEU A 202 5.83 12.70 -2.87
C LEU A 202 6.46 12.54 -4.27
N VAL A 203 6.21 11.41 -4.93
CA VAL A 203 6.74 11.09 -6.26
C VAL A 203 5.94 11.79 -7.36
N HIS A 204 4.60 11.76 -7.29
CA HIS A 204 3.72 12.11 -8.41
C HIS A 204 2.91 13.39 -8.25
N SER A 205 2.77 13.90 -7.02
CA SER A 205 1.90 15.05 -6.73
C SER A 205 2.70 16.29 -6.33
N PRO A 206 2.08 17.48 -6.34
CA PRO A 206 2.63 18.65 -5.69
C PRO A 206 2.85 18.42 -4.19
N ARG A 207 3.81 19.15 -3.62
CA ARG A 207 4.23 19.01 -2.21
C ARG A 207 3.09 19.32 -1.24
N GLU A 208 2.18 20.20 -1.63
CA GLU A 208 1.00 20.59 -0.87
C GLU A 208 0.06 19.41 -0.66
N VAL A 209 -0.06 18.53 -1.65
CA VAL A 209 -0.89 17.31 -1.57
C VAL A 209 -0.28 16.32 -0.59
N TYR A 210 1.04 16.11 -0.63
CA TYR A 210 1.75 15.29 0.37
C TYR A 210 1.48 15.78 1.79
N HIS A 211 1.66 17.09 2.03
CA HIS A 211 1.46 17.68 3.36
C HIS A 211 0.01 17.58 3.84
N ALA A 212 -0.95 17.84 2.95
CA ALA A 212 -2.37 17.71 3.27
C ALA A 212 -2.72 16.26 3.65
N THR A 213 -2.22 15.28 2.89
CA THR A 213 -2.42 13.86 3.18
C THR A 213 -1.74 13.46 4.49
N TYR A 214 -0.50 13.92 4.75
CA TYR A 214 0.20 13.67 6.01
C TYR A 214 -0.59 14.20 7.22
N VAL A 215 -1.07 15.44 7.15
CA VAL A 215 -1.90 16.04 8.20
C VAL A 215 -3.18 15.24 8.43
N ALA A 216 -3.84 14.79 7.35
CA ALA A 216 -5.08 14.02 7.45
C ALA A 216 -4.90 12.63 8.09
N LEU A 217 -3.73 12.00 7.92
CA LEU A 217 -3.47 10.65 8.43
C LEU A 217 -2.80 10.66 9.81
N ALA A 218 -1.89 11.59 10.05
CA ALA A 218 -0.99 11.57 11.21
C ALA A 218 -1.43 12.51 12.35
N LEU A 219 -2.25 13.52 12.07
CA LEU A 219 -2.70 14.47 13.09
C LEU A 219 -4.16 14.21 13.50
N PRO A 220 -4.52 14.45 14.78
CA PRO A 220 -5.91 14.36 15.22
C PRO A 220 -6.83 15.26 14.38
N PRO A 221 -8.04 14.78 14.03
CA PRO A 221 -8.99 15.60 13.28
C PRO A 221 -9.35 16.87 14.06
N ARG A 222 -9.28 18.04 13.42
CA ARG A 222 -9.63 19.33 14.07
C ARG A 222 -11.00 19.35 14.73
N ARG A 223 -11.95 18.56 14.22
CA ARG A 223 -13.32 18.46 14.75
C ARG A 223 -13.43 17.59 16.00
N ARG A 224 -12.46 16.71 16.25
CA ARG A 224 -12.44 15.78 17.40
C ARG A 224 -11.00 15.63 17.90
N PRO A 225 -10.49 16.62 18.66
CA PRO A 225 -9.10 16.61 19.14
C PRO A 225 -8.76 15.40 20.02
N SER A 226 -9.75 14.76 20.62
CA SER A 226 -9.59 13.57 21.45
C SER A 226 -9.56 12.25 20.68
N ALA A 227 -9.90 12.26 19.38
CA ALA A 227 -9.81 11.04 18.57
C ALA A 227 -8.34 10.75 18.23
N PRO A 228 -7.88 9.49 18.36
CA PRO A 228 -6.52 9.13 17.96
C PRO A 228 -6.33 9.38 16.45
N PRO A 229 -5.11 9.71 16.01
CA PRO A 229 -4.80 9.81 14.58
C PRO A 229 -4.96 8.44 13.91
N PHE A 230 -5.08 8.44 12.57
CA PHE A 230 -5.22 7.18 11.82
C PHE A 230 -3.95 6.32 11.92
N VAL A 231 -2.78 6.96 11.84
CA VAL A 231 -1.46 6.33 12.07
C VAL A 231 -0.63 7.26 12.96
N ASP A 232 0.16 6.70 13.86
CA ASP A 232 1.10 7.47 14.68
C ASP A 232 2.17 8.13 13.78
N PRO A 233 2.39 9.46 13.86
CA PRO A 233 3.45 10.15 13.14
C PRO A 233 4.83 9.49 13.21
N ALA A 234 5.18 8.89 14.35
CA ALA A 234 6.48 8.23 14.58
C ALA A 234 6.64 6.93 13.78
N GLN A 235 5.55 6.37 13.26
CA GLN A 235 5.60 5.19 12.41
C GLN A 235 5.75 5.54 10.91
N LEU A 236 5.72 6.83 10.57
CA LEU A 236 5.84 7.34 9.19
C LEU A 236 7.24 7.94 8.92
N GLU A 237 8.26 7.55 9.70
CA GLU A 237 9.62 8.11 9.60
C GLU A 237 10.26 7.90 8.23
N PHE A 238 10.02 6.76 7.57
CA PHE A 238 10.55 6.52 6.22
C PHE A 238 10.03 7.56 5.22
N ALA A 239 8.70 7.74 5.15
CA ALA A 239 8.07 8.73 4.27
C ALA A 239 8.47 10.18 4.61
N ARG A 240 8.64 10.50 5.90
CA ARG A 240 9.10 11.82 6.35
C ARG A 240 10.55 12.09 5.95
N THR A 241 11.43 11.10 6.14
CA THR A 241 12.84 11.19 5.78
C THR A 241 13.02 11.31 4.27
N ALA A 242 12.25 10.55 3.49
CA ALA A 242 12.19 10.69 2.04
C ALA A 242 11.74 12.10 1.62
N ALA A 243 10.68 12.63 2.23
CA ALA A 243 10.20 13.97 1.92
C ALA A 243 11.25 15.06 2.24
N LYS A 244 11.99 14.92 3.34
CA LYS A 244 13.10 15.83 3.68
C LYS A 244 14.24 15.73 2.66
N ALA A 245 14.64 14.52 2.27
CA ALA A 245 15.71 14.32 1.29
C ALA A 245 15.38 14.93 -0.09
N MET A 246 14.10 14.97 -0.45
CA MET A 246 13.62 15.47 -1.74
C MET A 246 13.21 16.96 -1.72
N ALA A 247 13.12 17.59 -0.54
CA ALA A 247 12.66 18.96 -0.41
C ALA A 247 13.70 19.96 -0.97
N PRO A 248 13.30 21.01 -1.70
CA PRO A 248 14.24 21.97 -2.30
C PRO A 248 15.22 22.60 -1.32
N GLU A 249 14.76 22.91 -0.10
CA GLU A 249 15.55 23.55 0.96
C GLU A 249 16.53 22.61 1.68
N SER A 250 16.30 21.30 1.61
CA SER A 250 17.11 20.28 2.28
C SER A 250 17.47 19.14 1.33
N PHE A 251 17.61 19.46 0.03
CA PHE A 251 17.82 18.48 -1.02
C PHE A 251 19.11 17.70 -0.75
N ASP A 252 18.96 16.40 -0.48
CA ASP A 252 20.04 15.49 -0.12
C ASP A 252 19.94 14.22 -0.98
N PRO A 253 20.60 14.20 -2.15
CA PRO A 253 20.57 13.05 -3.03
C PRO A 253 21.31 11.83 -2.45
N LEU A 254 22.23 12.02 -1.50
CA LEU A 254 22.94 10.91 -0.86
C LEU A 254 22.03 10.20 0.14
N LEU A 255 21.27 10.96 0.94
CA LEU A 255 20.22 10.40 1.79
C LEU A 255 19.16 9.69 0.95
N PHE A 256 18.73 10.28 -0.17
CA PHE A 256 17.82 9.62 -1.10
C PHE A 256 18.39 8.30 -1.64
N SER A 257 19.65 8.27 -2.07
CA SER A 257 20.32 7.04 -2.56
C SER A 257 20.31 5.94 -1.49
N ARG A 258 20.59 6.29 -0.23
CA ARG A 258 20.55 5.34 0.91
C ARG A 258 19.16 4.80 1.17
N LEU A 259 18.14 5.66 1.10
CA LEU A 259 16.74 5.23 1.28
C LEU A 259 16.34 4.25 0.18
N VAL A 260 16.67 4.54 -1.09
CA VAL A 260 16.30 3.68 -2.23
C VAL A 260 17.13 2.40 -2.30
N GLY A 261 18.44 2.49 -2.09
CA GLY A 261 19.36 1.37 -2.29
C GLY A 261 19.17 0.23 -1.30
N GLY A 262 18.55 0.50 -0.15
CA GLY A 262 18.60 -0.40 1.00
C GLY A 262 20.04 -0.49 1.52
N HIS A 263 20.25 -0.54 2.82
CA HIS A 263 21.61 -0.71 3.34
C HIS A 263 22.16 -2.09 2.95
N ALA A 264 22.90 -2.17 1.83
CA ALA A 264 23.78 -3.29 1.50
C ALA A 264 24.84 -3.54 2.60
N ASP A 265 25.00 -2.61 3.56
CA ASP A 265 25.89 -2.70 4.72
C ASP A 265 25.24 -3.29 5.99
N ARG A 266 24.00 -3.81 5.94
CA ARG A 266 23.48 -4.57 7.08
C ARG A 266 24.13 -5.96 7.15
N ASN A 267 25.24 -6.01 7.86
CA ASN A 267 25.93 -7.20 8.37
C ASN A 267 25.09 -8.05 9.38
N LEU A 268 23.76 -8.15 9.21
CA LEU A 268 22.90 -8.94 10.09
C LEU A 268 21.81 -9.62 9.27
N GLY A 269 21.78 -10.95 9.32
CA GLY A 269 20.85 -11.86 8.63
C GLY A 269 19.37 -11.75 9.01
N ALA A 270 18.82 -10.54 9.07
CA ALA A 270 17.38 -10.30 9.00
C ALA A 270 17.05 -10.01 7.54
N ALA A 271 16.31 -10.92 6.88
CA ALA A 271 15.72 -10.63 5.59
C ALA A 271 14.94 -9.31 5.70
N ASP A 272 15.22 -8.36 4.81
CA ASP A 272 14.46 -7.11 4.74
C ASP A 272 12.96 -7.44 4.74
N GLU A 273 12.19 -6.80 5.62
CA GLU A 273 10.75 -7.03 5.61
C GLU A 273 10.19 -6.64 4.23
N PRO A 274 9.25 -7.44 3.68
CA PRO A 274 8.69 -7.18 2.36
C PRO A 274 8.02 -5.80 2.26
N ALA A 275 7.54 -5.26 3.38
CA ALA A 275 7.01 -3.90 3.48
C ALA A 275 8.06 -2.84 3.08
N ASP A 276 9.27 -2.92 3.62
CA ASP A 276 10.35 -1.98 3.32
C ASP A 276 10.76 -2.05 1.84
N ALA A 277 10.65 -3.23 1.21
CA ALA A 277 10.97 -3.39 -0.20
C ALA A 277 10.02 -2.59 -1.11
N LEU A 278 8.71 -2.55 -0.80
CA LEU A 278 7.72 -1.83 -1.60
C LEU A 278 7.87 -0.31 -1.48
N GLU A 279 8.12 0.20 -0.27
CA GLU A 279 8.35 1.63 -0.03
C GLU A 279 9.56 2.12 -0.83
N ARG A 280 10.65 1.35 -0.80
CA ARG A 280 11.86 1.64 -1.56
C ARG A 280 11.63 1.54 -3.06
N ALA A 281 10.92 0.51 -3.53
CA ALA A 281 10.57 0.35 -4.93
C ALA A 281 9.74 1.53 -5.46
N LEU A 282 8.77 2.01 -4.68
CA LEU A 282 7.96 3.18 -5.04
C LEU A 282 8.79 4.47 -5.01
N LEU A 283 9.60 4.69 -3.96
CA LEU A 283 10.47 5.86 -3.86
C LEU A 283 11.48 5.91 -5.02
N ALA A 284 11.97 4.76 -5.47
CA ALA A 284 12.89 4.65 -6.60
C ALA A 284 12.32 5.25 -7.91
N TRP A 285 11.00 5.38 -8.03
CA TRP A 285 10.39 6.03 -9.21
C TRP A 285 10.73 7.52 -9.30
N ALA A 286 11.10 8.18 -8.19
CA ALA A 286 11.60 9.55 -8.20
C ALA A 286 13.05 9.68 -8.70
N SER A 287 13.79 8.57 -8.88
CA SER A 287 15.22 8.59 -9.24
C SER A 287 15.55 9.46 -10.47
N PRO A 288 14.77 9.45 -11.58
CA PRO A 288 15.05 10.33 -12.71
C PRO A 288 14.99 11.82 -12.36
N LYS A 289 14.00 12.23 -11.56
CA LYS A 289 13.84 13.62 -11.10
C LYS A 289 14.96 14.04 -10.14
N ILE A 290 15.31 13.17 -9.21
CA ILE A 290 16.41 13.41 -8.26
C ILE A 290 17.74 13.52 -8.98
N ARG A 291 18.01 12.60 -9.91
CA ARG A 291 19.21 12.60 -10.75
C ARG A 291 19.34 13.86 -11.61
N ALA A 292 18.25 14.34 -12.19
CA ALA A 292 18.25 15.60 -12.95
C ALA A 292 18.63 16.79 -12.04
N THR A 293 18.04 16.86 -10.85
CA THR A 293 18.31 17.92 -9.86
C THR A 293 19.75 17.86 -9.34
N ALA A 294 20.21 16.66 -8.98
CA ALA A 294 21.58 16.40 -8.53
C ALA A 294 22.61 16.70 -9.62
N GLY A 295 22.33 16.37 -10.88
CA GLY A 295 23.19 16.70 -12.01
C GLY A 295 23.34 18.21 -12.23
N ALA A 296 22.25 18.97 -12.08
CA ALA A 296 22.31 20.44 -12.13
C ALA A 296 23.13 21.01 -10.97
N LEU A 297 22.97 20.47 -9.76
CA LEU A 297 23.76 20.85 -8.60
C LEU A 297 25.25 20.56 -8.81
N LEU A 298 25.58 19.38 -9.35
CA LEU A 298 26.94 18.94 -9.64
C LEU A 298 27.64 19.91 -10.61
N LYS A 299 26.99 20.23 -11.74
CA LYS A 299 27.52 21.21 -12.73
C LYS A 299 27.73 22.61 -12.14
N ARG A 300 26.87 23.03 -11.22
CA ARG A 300 26.96 24.34 -10.57
C ARG A 300 28.11 24.40 -9.55
N ALA A 301 28.25 23.36 -8.74
CA ALA A 301 29.14 23.35 -7.59
C ALA A 301 30.59 22.90 -7.92
N TYR A 302 30.81 22.17 -9.01
CA TYR A 302 32.10 21.56 -9.33
C TYR A 302 32.56 21.93 -10.74
N THR A 303 33.88 22.03 -10.93
CA THR A 303 34.53 22.06 -12.26
C THR A 303 34.71 20.64 -12.82
N GLY A 304 34.84 19.67 -11.92
CA GLY A 304 34.65 18.26 -12.20
C GLY A 304 34.94 17.38 -10.99
N THR A 305 34.87 16.07 -11.18
CA THR A 305 34.86 15.10 -10.08
C THR A 305 35.23 13.70 -10.55
N SER A 306 35.58 12.78 -9.64
CA SER A 306 35.65 11.35 -9.98
C SER A 306 34.28 10.79 -10.36
N VAL A 307 34.29 9.76 -11.21
CA VAL A 307 33.11 8.96 -11.58
C VAL A 307 32.43 8.38 -10.34
N ASP A 308 33.19 7.89 -9.36
CA ASP A 308 32.63 7.34 -8.11
C ASP A 308 31.79 8.36 -7.35
N TRP A 309 32.30 9.58 -7.17
CA TRP A 309 31.53 10.63 -6.49
C TRP A 309 30.29 11.03 -7.29
N ALA A 310 30.42 11.15 -8.61
CA ALA A 310 29.28 11.42 -9.48
C ALA A 310 28.23 10.30 -9.39
N ALA A 311 28.64 9.03 -9.34
CA ALA A 311 27.74 7.89 -9.23
C ALA A 311 26.92 7.95 -7.93
N LYS A 312 27.56 8.25 -6.80
CA LYS A 312 26.89 8.43 -5.50
C LYS A 312 25.88 9.56 -5.56
N LEU A 313 26.31 10.73 -6.05
CA LEU A 313 25.45 11.92 -6.09
C LEU A 313 24.27 11.76 -7.06
N LEU A 314 24.45 11.03 -8.16
CA LEU A 314 23.43 10.79 -9.19
C LEU A 314 22.52 9.59 -8.89
N CYS A 315 22.67 8.97 -7.71
CA CYS A 315 21.94 7.77 -7.30
C CYS A 315 22.10 6.64 -8.34
N MET A 316 23.34 6.38 -8.73
CA MET A 316 23.74 5.33 -9.67
C MET A 316 24.73 4.37 -9.01
N GLU A 317 24.54 4.02 -7.74
CA GLU A 317 25.44 3.08 -7.06
C GLU A 317 25.22 1.64 -7.57
N GLY A 318 26.26 0.80 -7.44
CA GLY A 318 26.23 -0.62 -7.81
C GLY A 318 27.07 -0.97 -9.05
N SER A 319 26.95 -2.23 -9.51
CA SER A 319 27.77 -2.81 -10.60
C SER A 319 27.63 -2.12 -11.96
N ARG A 320 26.64 -1.24 -12.12
CA ARG A 320 26.39 -0.46 -13.33
C ARG A 320 26.67 1.03 -13.15
N GLY A 321 27.23 1.44 -12.01
CA GLY A 321 27.33 2.85 -11.65
C GLY A 321 28.22 3.65 -12.57
N GLU A 322 29.43 3.16 -12.85
CA GLU A 322 30.35 3.75 -13.80
C GLU A 322 29.68 3.93 -15.17
N ARG A 323 29.15 2.85 -15.75
CA ARG A 323 28.42 2.91 -17.03
C ARG A 323 27.26 3.92 -17.00
N GLY A 324 26.53 3.98 -15.90
CA GLY A 324 25.44 4.93 -15.70
C GLY A 324 25.92 6.38 -15.76
N VAL A 325 27.03 6.70 -15.08
CA VAL A 325 27.65 8.02 -15.09
C VAL A 325 28.14 8.38 -16.49
N HIS A 326 28.77 7.46 -17.23
CA HIS A 326 29.18 7.71 -18.61
C HIS A 326 27.99 8.03 -19.53
N LEU A 327 26.90 7.26 -19.43
CA LEU A 327 25.69 7.52 -20.21
C LEU A 327 25.06 8.87 -19.84
N TRP A 328 25.02 9.20 -18.55
CA TRP A 328 24.54 10.49 -18.09
C TRP A 328 25.41 11.63 -18.61
N ALA A 329 26.74 11.50 -18.53
CA ALA A 329 27.69 12.50 -18.96
C ALA A 329 27.54 12.76 -20.47
N MET A 330 27.48 11.70 -21.28
CA MET A 330 27.22 11.76 -22.71
C MET A 330 25.90 12.49 -23.03
N ALA A 331 24.80 12.14 -22.35
CA ALA A 331 23.51 12.79 -22.53
C ALA A 331 23.49 14.27 -22.10
N ASN A 332 24.47 14.70 -21.31
CA ASN A 332 24.57 16.03 -20.72
C ASN A 332 25.68 16.91 -21.33
N GLY A 333 26.36 16.44 -22.37
CA GLY A 333 27.49 17.12 -23.00
C GLY A 333 28.71 17.23 -22.09
N VAL A 334 28.87 16.30 -21.15
CA VAL A 334 29.96 16.24 -20.17
C VAL A 334 30.94 15.16 -20.61
N VAL A 335 32.24 15.44 -20.52
CA VAL A 335 33.29 14.50 -20.92
C VAL A 335 33.78 13.74 -19.70
N VAL A 336 33.92 12.43 -19.81
CA VAL A 336 34.63 11.59 -18.84
C VAL A 336 35.95 11.18 -19.46
N ASP A 337 37.07 11.47 -18.79
CA ASP A 337 38.38 11.08 -19.27
C ASP A 337 38.74 9.62 -18.90
N ASP A 338 39.82 9.12 -19.50
CA ASP A 338 40.30 7.75 -19.30
C ASP A 338 40.77 7.48 -17.85
N ALA A 339 40.98 8.53 -17.05
CA ALA A 339 41.33 8.43 -15.64
C ALA A 339 40.09 8.35 -14.73
N GLY A 340 38.88 8.31 -15.30
CA GLY A 340 37.63 8.25 -14.54
C GLY A 340 37.24 9.60 -13.94
N TRP A 341 37.64 10.70 -14.57
CA TRP A 341 37.31 12.06 -14.14
C TRP A 341 36.26 12.70 -15.06
N VAL A 342 35.20 13.20 -14.44
CA VAL A 342 34.04 13.85 -15.08
C VAL A 342 34.29 15.35 -15.15
N LYS A 343 34.52 15.89 -16.33
CA LYS A 343 34.75 17.32 -16.60
C LYS A 343 33.42 18.04 -16.85
N LEU A 344 33.01 18.87 -15.90
CA LEU A 344 31.68 19.51 -15.90
C LEU A 344 31.67 20.90 -16.55
N ARG A 345 32.85 21.46 -16.84
CA ARG A 345 33.06 22.77 -17.47
C ARG A 345 34.15 22.73 -18.53
#